data_AF-A0A257MBV2-F1
#
_entry.id   AF-A0A257MBV2-F1
#
_cell.length_a   1.000
_cell.length_b   1.000
_cell.length_c   1.000
_cell.angle_alpha   90.00
_cell.angle_beta   90.00
_cell.angle_gamma   90.00
#
_symmetry.space_group_name_H-M   'P 1'
#
loop_
_entity.id
_entity.type
_entity.pdbx_description
1 polymer ?
#
loop_
_entity_poly.entity_id
_entity_poly.type
_entity_poly.pdbx_seq_one_letter_code
_entity_poly.pdbx_strand_id
1 'polypeptide(L)'
;MEIVHQLQIEPGMSINSLVKGMGHCGFGARRLSQAMNIYEEMLKGDFTKFLTISGAMVPAGMREIISGLIRGRHVDVLVVTGANLVHDIIESFGCHCLGSAESDDAAL
;
A
#
# COMPACT_ATOMS: atom_id res chain seq x y z
N MET A 1 14.12 23.84 13.89
CA MET A 1 14.68 23.02 12.79
C MET A 1 14.84 21.61 13.34
N GLU A 2 14.22 20.61 12.72
CA GLU A 2 14.36 19.22 13.19
C GLU A 2 15.68 18.61 12.69
N ILE A 3 16.34 17.86 13.56
CA ILE A 3 17.60 17.18 13.27
C ILE A 3 17.27 15.81 12.66
N VAL A 4 18.03 15.39 11.65
CA VAL A 4 17.91 14.04 11.10
C VAL A 4 18.56 13.04 12.06
N HIS A 5 17.84 11.98 12.40
CA HIS A 5 18.35 10.90 13.24
C HIS A 5 18.69 9.66 12.41
N GLN A 6 19.82 9.01 12.73
CA GLN A 6 20.23 7.76 12.11
C GLN A 6 19.36 6.62 12.66
N LEU A 7 18.64 5.92 11.77
CA LEU A 7 17.78 4.80 12.15
C LEU A 7 18.64 3.59 12.55
N GLN A 8 18.52 3.16 13.80
CA GLN A 8 19.13 1.92 14.28
C GLN A 8 18.11 0.79 14.17
N ILE A 9 18.51 -0.35 13.62
CA ILE A 9 17.68 -1.55 13.52
C ILE A 9 18.24 -2.59 14.48
N GLU A 10 17.37 -3.18 15.29
CA GLU A 10 17.75 -4.15 16.30
C GLU A 10 17.01 -5.49 16.08
N PRO A 11 17.62 -6.63 16.44
CA PRO A 11 16.94 -7.92 16.42
C PRO A 11 15.64 -7.87 17.23
N GLY A 12 14.53 -8.32 16.63
CA GLY A 12 13.21 -8.31 17.26
C GLY A 12 12.45 -6.97 17.18
N MET A 13 12.98 -5.97 16.49
CA MET A 13 12.27 -4.71 16.28
C MET A 13 10.95 -4.91 15.52
N SER A 14 9.87 -4.31 16.03
CA SER A 14 8.56 -4.34 15.37
C SER A 14 8.51 -3.42 14.15
N ILE A 15 7.63 -3.74 13.19
CA ILE A 15 7.36 -2.86 12.04
C ILE A 15 6.87 -1.48 12.49
N ASN A 16 6.08 -1.40 13.56
CA ASN A 16 5.63 -0.13 14.11
C ASN A 16 6.81 0.74 14.60
N SER A 17 7.74 0.13 15.36
CA SER A 17 8.94 0.82 15.83
C SER A 17 9.81 1.30 14.66
N LEU A 18 9.96 0.47 13.63
CA LEU A 18 10.70 0.80 12.42
C LEU A 18 10.10 2.03 11.72
N VAL A 19 8.79 2.00 11.44
CA VAL A 19 8.10 3.10 10.73
C VAL A 19 8.05 4.38 11.58
N LYS A 20 7.94 4.28 12.91
CA LYS A 20 8.07 5.44 13.80
C LYS A 20 9.47 6.06 13.73
N GLY A 21 10.52 5.23 13.76
CA GLY A 21 11.90 5.68 13.59
C GLY A 21 12.14 6.40 12.25
N MET A 22 11.51 5.92 11.17
CA MET A 22 11.56 6.56 9.85
C MET A 22 11.04 8.01 9.83
N GLY A 23 10.21 8.42 10.80
CA GLY A 23 9.71 9.79 10.92
C GLY A 23 10.79 10.84 11.14
N HIS A 24 11.94 10.41 11.68
CA HIS A 24 13.11 11.26 11.91
C HIS A 24 14.15 11.20 10.78
N CYS A 25 13.86 10.49 9.69
CA CYS A 25 14.72 10.36 8.52
C CYS A 25 14.30 11.32 7.39
N GLY A 26 14.97 11.25 6.23
CA GLY A 26 14.63 12.01 5.02
C GLY A 26 13.73 11.26 4.03
N PHE A 27 13.29 11.98 2.99
CA PHE A 27 12.63 11.42 1.80
C PHE A 27 11.39 10.54 2.07
N GLY A 28 11.29 9.39 1.39
CA GLY A 28 10.16 8.47 1.48
C GLY A 28 9.95 7.89 2.88
N ALA A 29 11.00 7.76 3.68
CA ALA A 29 10.92 7.22 5.04
C ALA A 29 10.04 8.11 5.94
N ARG A 30 10.33 9.42 5.96
CA ARG A 30 9.52 10.38 6.73
C ARG A 30 8.08 10.44 6.24
N ARG A 31 7.88 10.43 4.92
CA ARG A 31 6.54 10.43 4.32
C ARG A 31 5.73 9.19 4.70
N LEU A 32 6.35 8.01 4.74
CA LEU A 32 5.68 6.77 5.13
C LEU A 32 5.25 6.83 6.60
N SER A 33 6.14 7.28 7.49
CA SER A 33 5.83 7.47 8.91
C SER A 33 4.66 8.44 9.13
N GLN A 34 4.67 9.57 8.41
CA GLN A 34 3.58 10.55 8.47
C GLN A 34 2.26 9.99 7.93
N ALA A 35 2.28 9.27 6.81
CA ALA A 35 1.09 8.64 6.25
C ALA A 35 0.50 7.59 7.21
N MET A 36 1.35 6.83 7.89
CA MET A 36 0.92 5.85 8.89
C MET A 36 0.25 6.51 10.08
N ASN A 37 0.81 7.61 10.61
CA ASN A 37 0.20 8.37 11.71
C ASN A 37 -1.18 8.94 11.32
N ILE A 38 -1.30 9.55 10.13
CA ILE A 38 -2.58 10.07 9.62
C ILE A 38 -3.61 8.94 9.51
N TYR A 39 -3.21 7.79 8.97
CA TYR A 39 -4.12 6.66 8.82
C TYR A 39 -4.53 6.07 10.17
N GLU A 40 -3.62 5.96 11.15
CA GLU A 40 -3.99 5.55 12.51
C GLU A 40 -5.03 6.49 13.13
N GLU A 41 -4.90 7.80 12.94
CA GLU A 41 -5.87 8.78 13.42
C GLU A 41 -7.23 8.60 12.75
N MET A 42 -7.24 8.37 11.43
CA MET A 42 -8.46 8.07 10.67
C MET A 42 -9.16 6.80 11.16
N LEU A 43 -8.40 5.80 11.62
CA LEU A 43 -8.95 4.54 12.15
C LEU A 43 -9.50 4.68 13.58
N LYS A 44 -8.98 5.62 14.39
CA LYS A 44 -9.42 5.84 15.78
C LYS A 44 -10.69 6.70 15.87
N GLY A 45 -10.92 7.57 14.89
CA GLY A 45 -12.07 8.47 14.85
C GLY A 45 -13.25 7.94 14.06
N ASP A 46 -14.37 8.68 14.14
CA ASP A 46 -15.55 8.44 13.30
C ASP A 46 -15.43 9.23 12.00
N PHE A 47 -14.64 8.69 11.07
CA PHE A 47 -14.40 9.27 9.76
C PHE A 47 -14.84 8.33 8.64
N THR A 48 -15.37 8.90 7.55
CA THR A 48 -15.58 8.17 6.30
C THR A 48 -14.26 8.00 5.55
N LYS A 49 -13.84 6.75 5.34
CA LYS A 49 -12.54 6.35 4.80
C LYS A 49 -12.64 6.06 3.31
N PHE A 50 -12.21 7.00 2.48
CA PHE A 50 -12.13 6.85 1.03
C PHE A 50 -10.76 6.29 0.64
N LEU A 51 -10.74 5.12 -0.01
CA LEU A 51 -9.53 4.58 -0.64
C LEU A 51 -9.64 4.77 -2.15
N THR A 52 -8.72 5.55 -2.72
CA THR A 52 -8.62 5.74 -4.17
C THR A 52 -7.42 4.99 -4.72
N ILE A 53 -7.64 4.14 -5.73
CA ILE A 53 -6.61 3.28 -6.31
C ILE A 53 -6.51 3.53 -7.81
N SER A 54 -5.31 3.91 -8.25
CA SER A 54 -4.94 4.06 -9.66
C SER A 54 -3.87 3.04 -10.05
N GLY A 55 -3.65 2.87 -11.35
CA GLY A 55 -2.64 1.94 -11.87
C GLY A 55 -3.03 0.48 -11.72
N ALA A 56 -2.08 -0.42 -11.95
CA ALA A 56 -2.29 -1.85 -12.04
C ALA A 56 -2.05 -2.56 -10.70
N MET A 57 -2.78 -2.16 -9.64
CA MET A 57 -2.51 -2.63 -8.27
C MET A 57 -2.92 -4.09 -8.06
N VAL A 58 -4.07 -4.50 -8.59
CA VAL A 58 -4.51 -5.90 -8.53
C VAL A 58 -3.52 -6.86 -9.21
N PRO A 59 -3.13 -6.67 -10.49
CA PRO A 59 -2.17 -7.56 -11.14
C PRO A 59 -0.74 -7.42 -10.57
N ALA A 60 -0.44 -6.32 -9.85
CA ALA A 60 0.78 -6.19 -9.07
C ALA A 60 0.73 -6.91 -7.70
N GLY A 61 -0.31 -7.72 -7.44
CA GLY A 61 -0.42 -8.56 -6.25
C GLY A 61 -1.07 -7.90 -5.03
N MET A 62 -1.69 -6.73 -5.17
CA MET A 62 -2.30 -6.01 -4.03
C MET A 62 -3.75 -6.41 -3.76
N ARG A 63 -4.29 -7.39 -4.50
CA ARG A 63 -5.68 -7.87 -4.40
C ARG A 63 -6.10 -8.17 -2.97
N GLU A 64 -5.34 -8.99 -2.26
CA GLU A 64 -5.69 -9.44 -0.91
C GLU A 64 -5.55 -8.34 0.14
N ILE A 65 -4.64 -7.38 -0.05
CA ILE A 65 -4.55 -6.22 0.83
C ILE A 65 -5.82 -5.37 0.68
N ILE A 66 -6.23 -5.08 -0.56
CA ILE A 66 -7.42 -4.28 -0.84
C ILE A 66 -8.67 -5.00 -0.31
N SER A 67 -8.84 -6.28 -0.63
CA SER A 67 -9.99 -7.07 -0.18
C SER A 67 -10.02 -7.21 1.36
N GLY A 68 -8.87 -7.37 2.00
CA GLY A 68 -8.72 -7.43 3.45
C GLY A 68 -9.11 -6.12 4.15
N LEU A 69 -8.70 -4.98 3.59
CA LEU A 69 -9.09 -3.65 4.10
C LEU A 69 -10.61 -3.46 4.02
N ILE A 70 -11.24 -3.86 2.92
CA ILE A 70 -12.70 -3.77 2.73
C ILE A 70 -13.42 -4.69 3.72
N ARG A 71 -13.06 -5.98 3.79
CA ARG A 71 -13.68 -6.96 4.70
C ARG A 71 -13.54 -6.55 6.16
N GLY A 72 -12.40 -5.95 6.52
CA GLY A 72 -12.14 -5.42 7.86
C GLY A 72 -12.77 -4.07 8.16
N ARG A 73 -13.55 -3.47 7.24
CA ARG A 73 -14.15 -2.13 7.37
C ARG A 73 -13.12 -1.02 7.65
N HIS A 74 -11.90 -1.20 7.16
CA HIS A 74 -10.83 -0.19 7.20
C HIS A 74 -10.94 0.82 6.03
N VAL A 75 -11.91 0.59 5.14
CA VAL A 75 -12.30 1.43 4.01
C VAL A 75 -13.82 1.43 3.92
N ASP A 76 -14.43 2.60 3.77
CA ASP A 76 -15.87 2.76 3.61
C ASP A 76 -16.28 2.93 2.15
N VAL A 77 -15.44 3.61 1.36
CA VAL A 77 -15.67 3.86 -0.06
C VAL A 77 -14.41 3.54 -0.86
N LEU A 78 -14.54 2.68 -1.88
CA LEU A 78 -13.47 2.40 -2.83
C LEU A 78 -13.72 3.14 -4.14
N VAL A 79 -12.75 3.96 -4.57
CA VAL A 79 -12.72 4.61 -5.88
C VAL A 79 -11.58 4.00 -6.68
N VAL A 80 -11.90 3.42 -7.84
CA VAL A 80 -10.95 2.58 -8.56
C VAL A 80 -11.24 2.64 -10.06
N THR A 81 -10.18 2.53 -10.88
CA THR A 81 -10.34 2.44 -12.34
C THR A 81 -10.97 1.10 -12.74
N GLY A 82 -11.71 1.08 -13.86
CA GLY A 82 -12.31 -0.16 -14.37
C GLY A 82 -11.30 -1.28 -14.63
N ALA A 83 -10.05 -0.95 -14.93
CA ALA A 83 -8.98 -1.93 -15.14
C ALA A 83 -8.75 -2.83 -13.92
N ASN A 84 -8.71 -2.27 -12.70
CA ASN A 84 -8.53 -3.10 -11.50
C ASN A 84 -9.72 -4.04 -11.26
N LEU A 85 -10.95 -3.65 -11.62
CA LEU A 85 -12.11 -4.54 -11.54
C LEU A 85 -11.96 -5.72 -12.50
N VAL A 86 -11.52 -5.47 -13.75
CA VAL A 86 -11.25 -6.53 -14.72
C VAL A 86 -10.15 -7.47 -14.24
N HIS A 87 -9.04 -6.93 -13.72
CA HIS A 87 -7.97 -7.76 -13.17
C HIS A 87 -8.41 -8.58 -11.95
N ASP A 88 -9.28 -8.06 -11.09
CA ASP A 88 -9.81 -8.81 -9.94
C ASP A 88 -10.68 -10.00 -10.37
N ILE A 89 -11.50 -9.80 -11.41
CA ILE A 89 -12.27 -10.88 -12.03
C ILE A 89 -11.31 -11.92 -12.63
N ILE A 90 -10.28 -11.50 -13.38
CA ILE A 90 -9.28 -12.43 -13.96
C ILE A 90 -8.60 -13.25 -12.87
N GLU A 91 -8.15 -12.61 -11.79
CA GLU A 91 -7.54 -13.28 -10.62
C GLU A 91 -8.51 -14.25 -9.90
N SER A 92 -9.82 -14.17 -10.15
CA SER A 92 -10.78 -15.13 -9.62
C SER A 92 -10.83 -16.43 -10.43
N PHE A 93 -10.36 -16.42 -11.68
CA PHE A 93 -10.38 -17.55 -12.60
C PHE A 93 -8.99 -18.04 -13.03
N GLY A 94 -7.95 -17.23 -12.82
CA GLY A 94 -6.56 -17.52 -13.18
C GLY A 94 -5.60 -16.67 -12.36
N CYS A 95 -4.44 -16.36 -12.92
CA CYS A 95 -3.40 -15.55 -12.25
C CYS A 95 -2.64 -14.67 -13.25
N HIS A 96 -2.10 -13.56 -12.78
CA HIS A 96 -1.05 -12.82 -13.48
C HIS A 96 0.32 -13.46 -13.21
N CYS A 97 1.22 -13.36 -14.19
CA CYS A 97 2.60 -13.84 -14.10
C CYS A 97 3.56 -12.65 -14.02
N LEU A 98 4.70 -12.83 -13.35
CA LEU A 98 5.79 -11.86 -13.41
C LEU A 98 6.40 -11.87 -14.82
N GLY A 99 6.42 -10.71 -15.48
CA GLY A 99 7.06 -10.51 -16.78
C GLY A 99 8.47 -9.91 -16.65
N SER A 100 9.08 -9.59 -17.79
CA SER A 100 10.25 -8.72 -17.87
C SER A 100 9.91 -7.43 -18.60
N ALA A 101 10.51 -6.32 -18.18
CA ALA A 101 10.44 -5.06 -18.90
C ALA A 101 11.21 -5.07 -20.23
N GLU A 102 12.07 -6.07 -20.45
CA GLU A 102 12.87 -6.22 -21.68
C GLU A 102 12.22 -7.17 -22.70
N SER A 103 11.04 -7.72 -22.39
CA SER A 103 10.31 -8.59 -23.31
C SER A 103 9.91 -7.83 -24.58
N ASP A 104 10.05 -8.49 -25.73
CA ASP A 104 9.60 -7.94 -27.02
C ASP A 104 8.09 -8.10 -27.17
N ASP A 105 7.38 -6.98 -27.22
CA ASP A 105 5.93 -6.95 -27.41
C ASP A 105 5.46 -7.69 -28.66
N ALA A 106 6.28 -7.75 -29.73
CA ALA A 106 5.92 -8.47 -30.95
C ALA A 106 5.98 -10.01 -30.79
N ALA A 107 6.65 -10.49 -29.73
CA ALA A 107 6.82 -11.91 -29.44
C ALA A 107 5.90 -12.40 -28.31
N LEU A 108 5.06 -11.53 -27.74
CA LEU A 108 4.12 -11.81 -26.64
C LEU A 108 2.69 -12.12 -27.11
#